data_AF-A0A496W736-F1
#
_entry.id   AF-A0A496W736-F1
#
_cell.length_a   1.000
_cell.length_b   1.000
_cell.length_c   1.000
_cell.angle_alpha   90.00
_cell.angle_beta   90.00
_cell.angle_gamma   90.00
#
_symmetry.space_group_name_H-M   'P 1'
#
loop_
_entity.id
_entity.type
_entity.pdbx_description
1 polymer ?
#
loop_
_entity_poly.entity_id
_entity_poly.type
_entity_poly.pdbx_seq_one_letter_code
_entity_poly.pdbx_strand_id
1 'polypeptide(L)'
;MSIKFDIIALASLVLVSCANVPDETESIAIPINHEAIYDLQLLATQAAHRHGIDHRLFHALIKHESAWAPDALSPKGARGLTQIMPRTGETECGLERELLFDPELNLDCGAFYFSKLLNRFKISRKSFCAQKLLREI
;
A
#
# COMPACT_ATOMS: atom_id res chain seq x y z
N MET A 1 1.49 21.48 -19.09
CA MET A 1 2.19 21.25 -17.80
C MET A 1 1.61 19.98 -17.20
N SER A 2 2.18 18.83 -17.55
CA SER A 2 1.53 17.53 -17.35
C SER A 2 1.79 17.02 -15.94
N ILE A 3 0.76 17.09 -15.09
CA ILE A 3 0.72 16.42 -13.80
C ILE A 3 0.59 14.92 -14.10
N LYS A 4 1.71 14.19 -14.09
CA LYS A 4 1.72 12.72 -14.19
C LYS A 4 1.37 12.19 -12.80
N PHE A 5 0.26 11.47 -12.69
CA PHE A 5 -0.24 10.89 -11.44
C PHE A 5 0.71 9.79 -10.97
N ASP A 6 1.60 10.15 -10.05
CA ASP A 6 2.48 9.23 -9.34
C ASP A 6 1.77 8.82 -8.03
N ILE A 7 1.06 7.68 -8.07
CA ILE A 7 0.65 6.74 -6.98
C ILE A 7 -0.41 5.75 -7.50
N ILE A 8 -1.14 6.07 -8.57
CA ILE A 8 -2.39 5.37 -8.85
C ILE A 8 -2.31 4.62 -10.17
N ALA A 9 -1.98 3.33 -10.10
CA ALA A 9 -2.15 2.43 -11.23
C ALA A 9 -3.53 1.74 -11.13
N LEU A 10 -4.53 2.45 -11.66
CA LEU A 10 -5.82 1.95 -12.14
C LEU A 10 -6.74 1.25 -11.12
N ALA A 11 -7.76 2.02 -10.74
CA ALA A 11 -9.11 1.51 -10.56
C ALA A 11 -9.47 0.46 -11.63
N SER A 12 -9.56 -0.80 -11.20
CA SER A 12 -10.34 -1.82 -11.89
C SER A 12 -11.61 -2.06 -11.08
N LEU A 13 -12.70 -1.64 -11.70
CA LEU A 13 -14.09 -1.80 -11.33
C LEU A 13 -14.40 -3.21 -10.79
N VAL A 14 -14.73 -3.32 -9.50
CA VAL A 14 -15.65 -4.34 -9.00
C VAL A 14 -16.63 -3.67 -8.03
N LEU A 15 -17.88 -3.55 -8.49
CA LEU A 15 -19.04 -3.35 -7.63
C LEU A 15 -19.22 -4.63 -6.81
N VAL A 16 -18.71 -4.68 -5.59
CA VAL A 16 -19.25 -5.59 -4.58
C VAL A 16 -20.06 -4.75 -3.62
N SER A 17 -21.36 -5.01 -3.65
CA SER A 17 -22.37 -4.45 -2.78
C SER A 17 -22.04 -4.76 -1.32
N CYS A 18 -22.23 -3.78 -0.45
CA CYS A 18 -22.31 -4.00 0.98
C CYS A 18 -23.45 -4.97 1.28
N ALA A 19 -23.14 -6.18 1.74
CA ALA A 19 -23.92 -6.98 2.70
C ALA A 19 -23.30 -8.39 2.79
N ASN A 20 -23.08 -8.85 4.02
CA ASN A 20 -22.65 -10.19 4.41
C ASN A 20 -21.20 -10.56 4.06
N VAL A 21 -20.30 -10.33 5.03
CA VAL A 21 -19.14 -11.20 5.20
C VAL A 21 -19.64 -12.41 6.00
N PRO A 22 -19.87 -13.58 5.39
CA PRO A 22 -20.08 -14.77 6.17
C PRO A 22 -18.77 -15.11 6.89
N ASP A 23 -18.89 -15.39 8.19
CA ASP A 23 -17.84 -15.95 9.03
C ASP A 23 -17.60 -17.40 8.58
N GLU A 24 -16.80 -17.58 7.53
CA GLU A 24 -16.43 -18.89 7.00
C GLU A 24 -14.91 -19.01 7.12
N THR A 25 -14.49 -19.54 8.27
CA THR A 25 -13.16 -20.06 8.49
C THR A 25 -13.00 -21.36 7.69
N GLU A 26 -12.90 -21.26 6.37
CA GLU A 26 -12.63 -22.41 5.50
C GLU A 26 -11.19 -22.34 4.98
N SER A 27 -10.33 -23.14 5.63
CA SER A 27 -8.90 -23.22 5.40
C SER A 27 -8.57 -23.90 4.08
N ILE A 28 -8.30 -23.11 3.04
CA ILE A 28 -7.59 -23.58 1.85
C ILE A 28 -6.09 -23.50 2.17
N ALA A 29 -5.46 -24.65 2.40
CA ALA A 29 -4.04 -24.77 2.70
C ALA A 29 -3.17 -24.49 1.45
N ILE A 30 -3.00 -23.21 1.13
CA ILE A 30 -1.83 -22.73 0.40
C ILE A 30 -0.74 -22.56 1.47
N PRO A 31 0.49 -23.09 1.29
CA PRO A 31 1.59 -22.85 2.22
C PRO A 31 2.07 -21.40 2.05
N ILE A 32 1.27 -20.46 2.55
CA ILE A 32 1.68 -19.08 2.69
C ILE A 32 2.61 -19.08 3.90
N ASN A 33 3.84 -18.61 3.71
CA ASN A 33 4.83 -18.47 4.79
C ASN A 33 4.30 -17.43 5.79
N HIS A 34 3.46 -17.87 6.73
CA HIS A 34 2.66 -17.02 7.61
C HIS A 34 3.55 -16.11 8.48
N GLU A 35 4.73 -16.62 8.86
CA GLU A 35 5.77 -15.87 9.56
C GLU A 35 6.26 -14.66 8.74
N ALA A 36 6.58 -14.86 7.46
CA ALA A 36 7.10 -13.78 6.63
C ALA A 36 6.08 -12.66 6.40
N ILE A 37 4.79 -12.99 6.24
CA ILE A 37 3.74 -11.97 6.13
C ILE A 37 3.56 -11.21 7.45
N TYR A 38 3.67 -11.90 8.59
CA TYR A 38 3.58 -11.27 9.89
C TYR A 38 4.71 -10.24 10.09
N ASP A 39 5.94 -10.59 9.71
CA ASP A 39 7.09 -9.67 9.75
C ASP A 39 6.86 -8.43 8.88
N LEU A 40 6.33 -8.59 7.66
CA LEU A 40 5.99 -7.47 6.79
C LEU A 40 4.89 -6.57 7.37
N GLN A 41 3.87 -7.17 8.00
CA GLN A 41 2.81 -6.41 8.67
C GLN A 41 3.33 -5.63 9.87
N LEU A 42 4.30 -6.19 10.61
CA LEU A 42 4.97 -5.50 11.70
C LEU A 42 5.77 -4.30 11.18
N LEU A 43 6.58 -4.48 10.14
CA LEU A 43 7.31 -3.38 9.48
C LEU A 43 6.36 -2.30 8.96
N ALA A 44 5.25 -2.69 8.33
CA ALA A 44 4.24 -1.76 7.82
C ALA A 44 3.58 -0.97 8.96
N THR A 45 3.29 -1.63 10.08
CA THR A 45 2.75 -0.98 11.28
C THR A 45 3.74 0.04 11.83
N GLN A 46 5.02 -0.32 11.94
CA GLN A 46 6.07 0.60 12.40
C GLN A 46 6.22 1.81 11.46
N ALA A 47 6.24 1.60 10.15
CA ALA A 47 6.30 2.67 9.16
C ALA A 47 5.07 3.60 9.25
N ALA A 48 3.86 3.04 9.36
CA ALA A 48 2.63 3.82 9.53
C ALA A 48 2.70 4.69 10.80
N HIS A 49 3.19 4.14 11.91
CA HIS A 49 3.41 4.88 13.15
C HIS A 49 4.41 6.04 12.99
N ARG A 50 5.56 5.80 12.34
CA ARG A 50 6.57 6.83 12.08
C ARG A 50 6.00 8.03 11.31
N HIS A 51 5.09 7.77 10.36
CA HIS A 51 4.51 8.80 9.48
C HIS A 51 3.12 9.30 9.94
N GLY A 52 2.66 8.84 11.10
CA GLY A 52 1.41 9.27 11.73
C GLY A 52 0.15 8.88 10.95
N ILE A 53 0.15 7.71 10.32
CA ILE A 53 -0.96 7.13 9.56
C ILE A 53 -1.61 6.02 10.39
N ASP A 54 -2.91 5.83 10.27
CA ASP A 54 -3.57 4.63 10.78
C ASP A 54 -2.99 3.37 10.12
N HIS A 55 -2.39 2.48 10.92
CA HIS A 55 -1.75 1.27 10.41
C HIS A 55 -2.74 0.36 9.66
N ARG A 56 -4.03 0.33 10.04
CA ARG A 56 -5.06 -0.47 9.36
C ARG A 56 -5.33 0.06 7.96
N LEU A 57 -5.33 1.39 7.81
CA LEU A 57 -5.46 2.04 6.51
C LEU A 57 -4.27 1.70 5.61
N PHE A 58 -3.05 1.76 6.15
CA PHE A 58 -1.85 1.44 5.40
C PHE A 58 -1.77 -0.05 5.02
N HIS A 59 -2.16 -0.96 5.92
CA HIS A 59 -2.24 -2.39 5.62
C HIS A 59 -3.24 -2.69 4.49
N ALA A 60 -4.39 -2.02 4.49
CA ALA A 60 -5.39 -2.18 3.45
C ALA A 60 -4.90 -1.66 2.09
N LEU A 61 -4.14 -0.55 2.06
CA LEU A 61 -3.44 -0.09 0.86
C LEU A 61 -2.47 -1.16 0.35
N ILE A 62 -1.55 -1.65 1.19
CA ILE A 62 -0.55 -2.66 0.79
C ILE A 62 -1.22 -3.93 0.26
N LYS A 63 -2.26 -4.40 0.96
CA LYS A 63 -3.04 -5.57 0.52
C LYS A 63 -3.67 -5.35 -0.84
N HIS A 64 -4.15 -4.13 -1.13
CA HIS A 64 -4.74 -3.80 -2.42
C HIS A 64 -3.70 -3.70 -3.54
N GLU A 65 -2.56 -3.08 -3.27
CA GLU A 65 -1.52 -2.79 -4.27
C GLU A 65 -0.70 -4.02 -4.67
N SER A 66 -0.33 -4.86 -3.70
CA SER A 66 0.61 -5.97 -3.91
C SER A 66 0.16 -7.31 -3.34
N ALA A 67 -0.95 -7.35 -2.61
CA ALA A 67 -1.34 -8.51 -1.81
C ALA A 67 -0.21 -9.03 -0.89
N TRP A 68 0.65 -8.12 -0.39
CA TRP A 68 1.83 -8.41 0.42
C TRP A 68 2.99 -9.11 -0.32
N ALA A 69 3.07 -8.98 -1.64
CA ALA A 69 4.22 -9.45 -2.43
C ALA A 69 5.33 -8.38 -2.50
N PRO A 70 6.50 -8.59 -1.87
CA PRO A 70 7.59 -7.60 -1.84
C PRO A 70 8.31 -7.44 -3.19
N ASP A 71 8.19 -8.43 -4.08
CA ASP A 71 8.76 -8.45 -5.43
C ASP A 71 7.76 -7.99 -6.51
N ALA A 72 6.58 -7.49 -6.11
CA ALA A 72 5.54 -7.06 -7.02
C ALA A 72 6.03 -5.98 -8.00
N LEU A 73 5.85 -6.24 -9.30
CA LEU A 73 6.22 -5.32 -10.38
C LEU A 73 5.01 -5.12 -11.30
N SER A 74 4.49 -3.90 -11.39
CA SER A 74 3.41 -3.60 -12.33
C SER A 74 3.91 -3.47 -13.78
N PRO A 75 3.03 -3.64 -14.79
CA PRO A 75 3.37 -3.39 -16.19
C PRO A 75 3.89 -1.97 -16.47
N LYS A 76 3.53 -1.00 -15.63
CA LYS A 76 3.98 0.39 -15.72
C LYS A 76 5.31 0.64 -15.02
N GLY A 77 5.82 -0.35 -14.27
CA GLY A 77 7.11 -0.30 -13.59
C GLY A 77 7.04 0.11 -12.12
N ALA A 78 5.86 0.13 -11.50
CA ALA A 78 5.68 0.31 -10.06
C ALA A 78 6.21 -0.91 -9.28
N ARG A 79 6.79 -0.70 -8.09
CA ARG A 79 7.61 -1.71 -7.41
C ARG A 79 7.25 -1.89 -5.93
N GLY A 80 7.34 -3.14 -5.50
CA GLY A 80 7.28 -3.55 -4.11
C GLY A 80 5.89 -3.44 -3.49
N LEU A 81 5.87 -3.48 -2.16
CA LEU A 81 4.66 -3.64 -1.35
C LEU A 81 3.63 -2.52 -1.55
N THR A 82 4.11 -1.29 -1.75
CA THR A 82 3.28 -0.09 -1.91
C THR A 82 3.22 0.43 -3.34
N GLN A 83 3.74 -0.34 -4.31
CA GLN A 83 3.74 -0.02 -5.74
C GLN A 83 4.26 1.39 -6.05
N ILE A 84 5.43 1.73 -5.51
CA ILE A 84 6.08 3.02 -5.75
C ILE A 84 6.70 3.04 -7.15
N MET A 85 6.48 4.12 -7.90
CA MET A 85 7.16 4.36 -9.16
C MET A 85 8.63 4.74 -8.91
N PRO A 86 9.60 4.23 -9.69
CA PRO A 86 11.03 4.54 -9.50
C PRO A 86 11.33 6.03 -9.36
N ARG A 87 10.72 6.86 -10.22
CA ARG A 87 10.86 8.31 -10.17
C ARG A 87 10.43 8.89 -8.83
N THR A 88 9.32 8.41 -8.29
CA THR A 88 8.81 8.83 -6.99
C THR A 88 9.74 8.41 -5.86
N GLY A 89 10.19 7.16 -5.87
CA GLY A 89 11.14 6.64 -4.88
C GLY A 89 12.41 7.50 -4.84
N GLU A 90 12.92 7.86 -6.00
CA GLU A 90 14.08 8.75 -6.15
C GLU A 90 13.78 10.17 -5.61
N THR A 91 12.69 10.80 -6.04
CA THR A 91 12.42 12.21 -5.71
C THR A 91 11.91 12.43 -4.28
N GLU A 92 11.19 11.47 -3.71
CA GLU A 92 10.53 11.61 -2.41
C GLU A 92 11.34 10.96 -1.28
N CYS A 93 12.10 9.91 -1.59
CA CYS A 93 12.77 9.07 -0.59
C CYS A 93 14.27 8.87 -0.86
N GLY A 94 14.80 9.36 -1.99
CA GLY A 94 16.20 9.15 -2.37
C GLY A 94 16.55 7.68 -2.65
N LEU A 95 15.56 6.86 -3.02
CA LEU A 95 15.75 5.43 -3.27
C LEU A 95 15.95 5.15 -4.76
N GLU A 96 17.00 4.40 -5.07
CA GLU A 96 17.21 3.82 -6.40
C GLU A 96 16.15 2.74 -6.71
N ARG A 97 15.95 2.44 -7.99
CA ARG A 97 14.84 1.57 -8.42
C ARG A 97 14.93 0.14 -7.89
N GLU A 98 16.14 -0.35 -7.60
CA GLU A 98 16.39 -1.69 -7.06
C GLU A 98 16.03 -1.75 -5.58
N LEU A 99 16.31 -0.67 -4.83
CA LEU A 99 16.00 -0.54 -3.41
C LEU A 99 14.49 -0.51 -3.14
N LEU A 100 13.66 -0.23 -4.16
CA LEU A 100 12.20 -0.30 -4.03
C LEU A 100 11.66 -1.72 -3.85
N PHE A 101 12.46 -2.77 -4.02
CA PHE A 101 12.08 -4.14 -3.65
C PHE A 101 12.50 -4.51 -2.22
N ASP A 102 13.29 -3.68 -1.55
CA ASP A 102 13.57 -3.87 -0.13
C ASP A 102 12.29 -3.56 0.67
N PRO A 103 11.75 -4.51 1.46
CA PRO A 103 10.48 -4.32 2.13
C PRO A 103 10.49 -3.16 3.13
N GLU A 104 11.57 -2.99 3.89
CA GLU A 104 11.65 -1.97 4.93
C GLU A 104 11.71 -0.58 4.31
N LEU A 105 12.58 -0.40 3.30
CA LEU A 105 12.71 0.86 2.57
C LEU A 105 11.45 1.20 1.78
N ASN A 106 10.81 0.21 1.13
CA ASN A 106 9.58 0.41 0.38
C ASN A 106 8.41 0.82 1.29
N LEU A 107 8.26 0.15 2.44
CA LEU A 107 7.19 0.45 3.39
C LEU A 107 7.37 1.83 4.03
N ASP A 108 8.60 2.20 4.39
CA ASP A 108 8.87 3.52 4.95
C ASP A 108 8.61 4.64 3.93
N CYS A 109 9.15 4.48 2.71
CA CYS A 109 8.91 5.42 1.62
C CYS A 109 7.42 5.53 1.25
N GLY A 110 6.72 4.39 1.19
CA GLY A 110 5.31 4.33 0.88
C GLY A 110 4.45 4.99 1.95
N ALA A 111 4.75 4.77 3.22
CA ALA A 111 4.08 5.43 4.34
C ALA A 111 4.33 6.94 4.33
N PHE A 112 5.58 7.38 4.14
CA PHE A 112 5.91 8.79 3.99
C PHE A 112 5.10 9.46 2.88
N TYR A 113 5.12 8.86 1.69
CA TYR A 113 4.49 9.45 0.53
C TYR A 113 2.95 9.42 0.62
N PHE A 114 2.39 8.35 1.16
CA PHE A 114 0.96 8.26 1.45
C PHE A 114 0.52 9.32 2.47
N SER A 115 1.32 9.58 3.51
CA SER A 115 1.06 10.66 4.48
C SER A 115 1.03 12.03 3.78
N LYS A 116 1.94 12.29 2.85
CA LYS A 116 1.93 13.52 2.04
C LYS A 116 0.64 13.64 1.20
N LEU A 117 0.17 12.56 0.59
CA LEU A 117 -1.09 12.57 -0.15
C LEU A 117 -2.29 12.86 0.76
N LEU A 118 -2.39 12.20 1.91
CA LEU A 118 -3.46 12.44 2.87
C LEU A 118 -3.52 13.92 3.28
N ASN A 119 -2.37 14.54 3.54
CA ASN A 119 -2.31 15.97 3.85
C ASN A 119 -2.74 16.84 2.67
N ARG A 120 -2.27 16.52 1.45
CA ARG A 120 -2.59 17.26 0.23
C ARG A 120 -4.09 17.27 -0.06
N PHE A 121 -4.74 16.13 0.11
CA PHE A 121 -6.18 15.97 -0.11
C PHE A 121 -7.03 16.26 1.14
N LYS A 122 -6.41 16.70 2.24
CA LYS A 122 -7.07 16.98 3.53
C LYS A 122 -7.87 15.80 4.07
N ILE A 123 -7.42 14.59 3.78
CA ILE A 123 -8.06 13.37 4.26
C ILE A 123 -7.54 13.05 5.66
N SER A 124 -8.45 12.64 6.55
CA SER A 124 -8.08 12.24 7.90
C SER A 124 -7.13 11.06 7.89
N ARG A 125 -5.98 11.21 8.56
CA ARG A 125 -5.02 10.11 8.76
C ARG A 125 -5.56 8.97 9.62
N LYS A 126 -6.71 9.17 10.27
CA LYS A 126 -7.42 8.22 11.14
C LYS A 126 -8.66 7.61 10.46
N SER A 127 -8.70 7.57 9.13
CA SER A 127 -9.91 7.14 8.43
C SER A 127 -10.17 5.64 8.63
N PHE A 128 -11.34 5.33 9.21
CA PHE A 128 -11.74 3.99 9.64
C PHE A 128 -12.11 3.03 8.50
N CYS A 129 -12.15 3.50 7.25
CA CYS A 129 -12.58 2.70 6.11
C CYS A 129 -11.66 2.93 4.90
N ALA A 130 -10.63 2.09 4.79
CA ALA A 130 -9.63 2.16 3.73
C ALA A 130 -10.20 2.05 2.32
N GLN A 131 -11.26 1.26 2.14
CA GLN A 131 -11.84 1.00 0.82
C GLN A 131 -12.57 2.21 0.22
N LYS A 132 -13.06 3.14 1.06
CA LYS A 132 -13.70 4.37 0.55
C LYS A 132 -12.67 5.37 0.03
N LEU A 133 -11.52 5.46 0.70
CA LEU A 133 -10.44 6.38 0.33
C LEU A 133 -9.83 6.07 -1.03
N LEU A 134 -9.57 4.79 -1.33
CA LEU A 134 -8.91 4.37 -2.57
C LEU A 134 -9.76 4.56 -3.84
N ARG A 135 -11.05 4.89 -3.70
CA ARG A 135 -11.93 5.23 -4.82
C ARG A 135 -12.00 6.74 -5.10
N GLU A 136 -11.54 7.57 -4.17
CA GLU A 136 -11.65 9.03 -4.23
C GLU A 136 -10.32 9.74 -4.59
N ILE A 137 -9.23 8.98 -4.70
CA ILE A 137 -7.92 9.45 -5.19
C ILE A 137 -7.73 8.94 -6.62
#